data_AF-A0A378WMG7-F1
#
_entry.id   AF-A0A378WMG7-F1
#
_cell.length_a   1.000
_cell.length_b   1.000
_cell.length_c   1.000
_cell.angle_alpha   90.00
_cell.angle_beta   90.00
_cell.angle_gamma   90.00
#
_symmetry.space_group_name_H-M   'P 1'
#
loop_
_entity.id
_entity.type
_entity.pdbx_description
1 polymer ?
#
loop_
_entity_poly.entity_id
_entity_poly.type
_entity_poly.pdbx_seq_one_letter_code
_entity_poly.pdbx_strand_id
1 'polypeptide(L)'
;MGGANLSASKEIVLQLLRGEIDADRNRAMFEEDVVLFALLRLDDKEPEWLLREIANTTWPRKLRETLAAAMVKHRAEATAALGDDPR
;
A
#
# COMPACT_ATOMS: atom_id res chain seq x y z
N MET A 1 -2.65 -1.25 -23.00
CA MET A 1 -2.23 -2.32 -22.07
C MET A 1 -1.85 -1.73 -20.70
N GLY A 2 -2.81 -1.16 -19.94
CA GLY A 2 -2.53 -0.54 -18.63
C GLY A 2 -3.20 -1.22 -17.44
N GLY A 3 -4.38 -1.83 -17.63
CA GLY A 3 -5.19 -2.38 -16.54
C GLY A 3 -4.65 -3.67 -15.90
N ALA A 4 -4.03 -4.57 -16.66
CA ALA A 4 -3.46 -5.81 -16.12
C ALA A 4 -2.35 -5.57 -15.08
N ASN A 5 -1.63 -4.45 -15.22
CA ASN A 5 -0.55 -4.07 -14.30
C ASN A 5 -1.09 -3.46 -12.99
N LEU A 6 -2.26 -2.81 -13.03
CA LEU A 6 -2.91 -2.23 -11.86
C LEU A 6 -3.54 -3.30 -10.97
N SER A 7 -4.22 -4.30 -11.55
CA SER A 7 -4.78 -5.41 -10.77
C SER A 7 -3.70 -6.19 -10.02
N ALA A 8 -2.56 -6.48 -10.68
CA ALA A 8 -1.43 -7.13 -10.02
C ALA A 8 -0.84 -6.27 -8.90
N SER A 9 -0.74 -4.95 -9.10
CA SER A 9 -0.26 -4.03 -8.07
C SER A 9 -1.20 -4.01 -6.86
N LYS A 10 -2.52 -4.01 -7.06
CA LYS A 10 -3.51 -4.09 -5.97
C LYS A 10 -3.37 -5.39 -5.19
N GLU A 11 -3.20 -6.51 -5.87
CA GLU A 11 -3.04 -7.80 -5.20
C GLU A 11 -1.78 -7.82 -4.32
N ILE A 12 -0.65 -7.29 -4.79
CA ILE A 12 0.57 -7.16 -3.97
C ILE A 12 0.31 -6.33 -2.70
N VAL A 13 -0.42 -5.21 -2.83
CA VAL A 13 -0.79 -4.37 -1.68
C VAL A 13 -1.71 -5.11 -0.72
N LEU A 14 -2.70 -5.84 -1.21
CA LEU A 14 -3.58 -6.64 -0.38
C LEU A 14 -2.83 -7.77 0.34
N GLN A 15 -1.90 -8.45 -0.33
CA GLN A 15 -1.04 -9.47 0.29
C GLN A 15 -0.16 -8.87 1.39
N LEU A 16 0.38 -7.67 1.19
CA LEU A 16 1.08 -6.91 2.23
C LEU A 16 0.15 -6.62 3.42
N LEU A 17 -1.06 -6.08 3.16
CA LEU A 17 -2.04 -5.74 4.20
C LEU A 17 -2.56 -6.95 4.99
N ARG A 18 -2.61 -8.14 4.35
CA ARG A 18 -2.92 -9.42 4.99
C ARG A 18 -1.75 -9.99 5.80
N GLY A 19 -0.54 -9.42 5.67
CA GLY A 19 0.68 -9.96 6.29
C GLY A 19 1.19 -11.24 5.61
N GLU A 20 0.77 -11.48 4.37
CA GLU A 20 1.26 -12.59 3.53
C GLU A 20 2.61 -12.27 2.91
N ILE A 21 2.87 -10.97 2.69
CA ILE A 21 4.18 -10.41 2.31
C ILE A 21 4.73 -9.61 3.50
N ASP A 22 5.94 -9.95 3.94
CA ASP A 22 6.73 -9.10 4.83
C ASP A 22 8.22 -9.15 4.47
N ALA A 23 8.98 -8.17 4.97
CA ALA A 23 10.37 -7.99 4.60
C ALA A 23 11.27 -9.15 5.05
N ASP A 24 10.91 -9.87 6.11
CA ASP A 24 11.73 -10.97 6.64
C ASP A 24 11.53 -12.25 5.82
N ARG A 25 10.28 -12.55 5.42
CA ARG A 25 9.94 -13.75 4.65
C ARG A 25 10.01 -13.57 3.13
N ASN A 26 9.77 -12.36 2.62
CA ASN A 26 9.67 -12.05 1.19
C ASN A 26 10.74 -11.05 0.75
N ARG A 27 11.95 -11.19 1.29
CA ARG A 27 13.06 -10.23 1.13
C ARG A 27 13.31 -9.79 -0.32
N ALA A 28 13.29 -10.71 -1.28
CA ALA A 28 13.48 -10.39 -2.70
C ALA A 28 12.45 -9.39 -3.24
N MET A 29 11.19 -9.44 -2.78
CA MET A 29 10.15 -8.50 -3.21
C MET A 29 10.38 -7.07 -2.70
N PHE A 30 11.12 -6.92 -1.60
CA PHE A 30 11.50 -5.62 -1.06
C PHE A 30 12.84 -5.15 -1.62
N GLU A 31 13.82 -6.05 -1.77
CA GLU A 31 15.14 -5.72 -2.33
C GLU A 31 15.07 -5.36 -3.82
N GLU A 32 14.16 -5.97 -4.57
CA GLU A 32 13.92 -5.64 -5.99
C GLU A 32 12.84 -4.57 -6.17
N ASP A 33 12.45 -3.87 -5.10
CA ASP A 33 11.46 -2.78 -5.11
C ASP A 33 10.08 -3.16 -5.68
N VAL A 34 9.74 -4.46 -5.76
CA VAL A 34 8.45 -4.93 -6.34
C VAL A 34 7.26 -4.33 -5.59
N VAL A 35 7.31 -4.35 -4.26
CA VAL A 35 6.26 -3.76 -3.40
C VAL A 35 6.21 -2.24 -3.58
N LEU A 36 7.38 -1.59 -3.61
CA LEU A 36 7.48 -0.13 -3.77
C LEU A 36 6.92 0.32 -5.13
N PHE A 37 7.27 -0.37 -6.22
CA PHE A 37 6.76 -0.04 -7.55
C PHE A 37 5.25 -0.28 -7.68
N ALA A 38 4.71 -1.31 -7.03
CA ALA A 38 3.27 -1.53 -6.98
C ALA A 38 2.56 -0.34 -6.29
N LEU A 39 3.10 0.12 -5.16
CA LEU A 39 2.57 1.27 -4.42
C LEU A 39 2.68 2.57 -5.21
N LEU A 40 3.84 2.89 -5.76
CA LEU A 40 4.04 4.11 -6.56
C LEU A 40 3.14 4.14 -7.79
N ARG A 41 2.91 2.99 -8.43
CA ARG A 41 1.99 2.90 -9.57
C ARG A 41 0.55 3.19 -9.15
N LEU A 42 0.12 2.67 -8.00
CA LEU A 42 -1.22 2.92 -7.48
C LEU A 42 -1.39 4.35 -6.96
N ASP A 43 -0.36 4.93 -6.35
CA ASP A 43 -0.35 6.35 -5.95
C ASP A 43 -0.52 7.27 -7.18
N ASP A 44 0.05 6.90 -8.33
CA ASP A 44 -0.09 7.65 -9.57
C ASP A 44 -1.44 7.44 -10.29
N LYS A 45 -1.98 6.21 -10.28
CA LYS A 45 -3.10 5.82 -11.15
C LYS A 45 -4.43 5.62 -10.44
N GLU A 46 -4.41 5.17 -9.18
CA GLU A 46 -5.60 4.86 -8.38
C GLU A 46 -5.44 5.29 -6.91
N PRO A 47 -5.13 6.57 -6.63
CA PRO A 47 -4.86 7.02 -5.27
C PRO A 47 -6.08 6.86 -4.35
N GLU A 48 -7.29 7.07 -4.86
CA GLU A 48 -8.53 6.88 -4.09
C GLU A 48 -8.72 5.44 -3.61
N TRP A 49 -8.21 4.45 -4.34
CA TRP A 49 -8.23 3.07 -3.88
C TRP A 49 -7.26 2.87 -2.71
N LEU A 50 -6.02 3.36 -2.81
CA LEU A 50 -5.06 3.29 -1.70
C LEU A 50 -5.55 4.03 -0.45
N LEU A 51 -6.12 5.23 -0.61
CA LEU A 51 -6.65 6.00 0.51
C LEU A 51 -7.79 5.27 1.22
N ARG A 52 -8.64 4.53 0.49
CA ARG A 52 -9.68 3.68 1.10
C ARG A 52 -9.08 2.53 1.90
N GLU A 53 -8.06 1.85 1.38
CA GLU A 53 -7.40 0.77 2.14
C GLU A 53 -6.64 1.31 3.36
N ILE A 54 -6.06 2.51 3.28
CA ILE A 54 -5.41 3.18 4.42
C ILE A 54 -6.44 3.58 5.50
N ALA A 55 -7.63 4.01 5.11
CA ALA A 55 -8.72 4.33 6.03
C ALA A 55 -9.42 3.07 6.59
N ASN A 56 -9.18 1.89 6.01
CA ASN A 56 -9.86 0.67 6.39
C ASN A 56 -9.25 0.05 7.66
N THR A 57 -9.94 0.24 8.79
CA THR A 57 -9.50 -0.21 10.12
C THR A 57 -9.57 -1.73 10.33
N THR A 58 -9.99 -2.51 9.33
CA THR A 58 -9.81 -3.97 9.36
C THR A 58 -8.35 -4.38 9.17
N TRP A 59 -7.53 -3.52 8.57
CA TRP A 59 -6.10 -3.78 8.39
C TRP A 59 -5.27 -3.28 9.58
N PRO A 60 -4.20 -3.99 9.96
CA PRO A 60 -3.31 -3.56 11.05
C PRO A 60 -2.73 -2.16 10.83
N ARG A 61 -2.74 -1.28 11.86
CA ARG A 61 -2.20 0.09 11.76
C ARG A 61 -0.84 0.16 11.10
N LYS A 62 0.11 -0.65 11.55
CA LYS A 62 1.51 -0.65 11.07
C LYS A 62 1.61 -0.87 9.55
N LEU A 63 0.73 -1.71 8.99
CA LEU A 63 0.71 -1.97 7.55
C LEU A 63 0.06 -0.81 6.79
N ARG A 64 -1.00 -0.21 7.33
CA ARG A 64 -1.59 1.02 6.80
C ARG A 64 -0.59 2.19 6.81
N GLU A 65 0.21 2.32 7.87
CA GLU A 65 1.29 3.31 7.98
C GLU A 65 2.36 3.11 6.91
N THR A 66 2.70 1.84 6.61
CA THR A 66 3.63 1.50 5.52
C THR A 66 3.10 2.01 4.18
N LEU A 67 1.80 1.81 3.91
CA LEU A 67 1.19 2.31 2.68
C LEU A 67 1.23 3.83 2.60
N ALA A 68 0.82 4.50 3.68
CA ALA A 68 0.78 5.96 3.72
C ALA A 68 2.17 6.60 3.57
N ALA A 69 3.21 5.99 4.15
CA ALA A 69 4.59 6.46 4.00
C ALA A 69 5.11 6.31 2.56
N ALA A 70 4.65 5.27 1.84
CA ALA A 70 5.02 5.01 0.46
C ALA A 70 4.25 5.89 -0.56
N MET A 71 3.11 6.46 -0.19
CA MET A 71 2.43 7.46 -1.03
C MET A 71 3.25 8.76 -1.03
N VAL A 72 3.80 9.12 -2.20
CA VAL A 72 4.64 10.31 -2.36
C VAL A 72 3.79 11.47 -2.85
N LYS A 73 2.89 11.22 -3.82
CA LYS A 73 2.07 12.27 -4.44
C LYS A 73 0.92 12.70 -3.53
N HIS A 74 0.28 11.74 -2.85
CA HIS A 74 -0.88 11.99 -1.99
C HIS A 74 -0.58 11.71 -0.51
N ARG A 75 0.64 12.04 -0.07
CA ARG A 75 1.11 11.78 1.31
C ARG A 75 0.22 12.46 2.36
N ALA A 76 -0.21 13.69 2.10
CA ALA A 76 -1.00 14.46 3.06
C ALA A 76 -2.38 13.81 3.27
N GLU A 77 -3.02 13.40 2.18
CA GLU A 77 -4.30 12.69 2.16
C GLU A 77 -4.16 11.32 2.82
N ALA A 78 -3.07 10.60 2.55
CA ALA A 78 -2.79 9.31 3.17
C ALA A 78 -2.59 9.42 4.69
N THR A 79 -1.89 10.46 5.14
CA THR A 79 -1.71 10.76 6.57
C THR A 79 -3.05 11.12 7.21
N ALA A 80 -3.89 11.89 6.53
CA ALA A 80 -5.24 12.21 7.02
C ALA A 80 -6.13 10.96 7.07
N ALA A 81 -6.02 10.06 6.10
CA ALA A 81 -6.79 8.82 6.01
C ALA A 81 -6.44 7.81 7.12
N LEU A 82 -5.20 7.80 7.60
CA LEU A 82 -4.81 7.00 8.77
C LEU A 82 -5.59 7.40 10.04
N GLY A 83 -5.84 8.70 10.19
CA GLY A 83 -6.46 9.27 11.39
C GLY A 83 -5.69 8.96 12.67
N ASP A 84 -6.38 9.07 13.81
CA ASP A 84 -5.81 8.80 15.14
C ASP A 84 -6.01 7.35 15.62
N ASP A 85 -6.45 6.43 14.74
CA ASP A 85 -6.91 5.09 15.14
C ASP A 85 -5.83 4.23 15.81
N PRO A 86 -5.87 3.99 17.14
CA PRO A 86 -4.80 3.31 17.85
C PRO A 86 -4.70 1.80 17.56
N ARG A 87 -5.56 1.25 16.68
CA ARG A 87 -5.65 -0.18 16.33
C ARG A 87 -4.88 -0.56 15.08
#